data_AF-A0A661D3Q3-F1
#
_entry.id   AF-A0A661D3Q3-F1
#
_cell.length_a   1.000
_cell.length_b   1.000
_cell.length_c   1.000
_cell.angle_alpha   90.00
_cell.angle_beta   90.00
_cell.angle_gamma   90.00
#
_symmetry.space_group_name_H-M   'P 1'
#
loop_
_entity.id
_entity.type
_entity.pdbx_description
1 polymer ?
#
loop_
_entity_poly.entity_id
_entity_poly.type
_entity_poly.pdbx_seq_one_letter_code
_entity_poly.pdbx_strand_id
1 'polypeptide(L)'
;MKKLILIFLSLIIFLAAIVFFLNPVGIYQLSDKTAQFIPQQTIPEALISLKAKDCGVCHSEIYQEWQTSLHAKAFTDPFFTAYLKKDKGDPTCLVCHTPLLNQSPVTLSSRSGDTYPDKWGALKSSSNPDFDPELQQEGVTCAACHLKDGIIYGPYKKKSLNATHPVAYDENFLKKSLCQQCHEVPSKDFSLMNEGVCSTGMESNSGLWSAKGFVCQDCHMPPVTRPLMTGYPAREGRKH
;
A
#
# COMPACT_ATOMS: atom_id res chain seq x y z
N MET A 1 47.89 30.51 -0.52
CA MET A 1 46.43 30.61 -0.29
C MET A 1 45.60 29.76 -1.26
N LYS A 2 45.64 29.99 -2.59
CA LYS A 2 44.87 29.19 -3.58
C LYS A 2 45.08 27.66 -3.51
N LYS A 3 46.33 27.20 -3.37
CA LYS A 3 46.64 25.76 -3.19
C LYS A 3 46.05 25.17 -1.89
N LEU A 4 46.06 25.94 -0.81
CA LEU A 4 45.51 25.51 0.48
C LEU A 4 43.97 25.38 0.41
N ILE A 5 43.33 26.33 -0.29
CA ILE A 5 41.88 26.31 -0.55
C ILE A 5 41.51 25.11 -1.43
N LEU A 6 42.28 24.81 -2.47
CA LEU A 6 42.05 23.65 -3.33
C LEU A 6 42.21 22.32 -2.57
N ILE A 7 43.24 22.18 -1.73
CA ILE A 7 43.43 20.98 -0.90
C ILE A 7 42.26 20.82 0.08
N PHE A 8 41.81 21.92 0.70
CA PHE A 8 40.68 21.89 1.63
C PHE A 8 39.37 21.51 0.93
N LEU A 9 39.09 22.06 -0.26
CA LEU A 9 37.92 21.70 -1.07
C LEU A 9 37.96 20.23 -1.51
N SER A 10 39.12 19.73 -1.96
CA SER A 10 39.27 18.32 -2.33
C SER A 10 39.06 17.39 -1.14
N LEU A 11 39.52 17.78 0.05
CA LEU A 11 39.30 17.02 1.27
C LEU A 11 37.81 16.99 1.66
N ILE A 12 37.10 18.11 1.55
CA ILE A 12 35.65 18.19 1.78
C ILE A 12 34.91 17.28 0.79
N ILE A 13 35.23 17.36 -0.50
CA ILE A 13 34.59 16.53 -1.53
C ILE A 13 34.86 15.04 -1.26
N PHE A 14 36.09 14.68 -0.89
CA PHE A 14 36.46 13.31 -0.57
C PHE A 14 35.73 12.79 0.68
N LEU A 15 35.65 13.60 1.74
CA LEU A 15 34.89 13.26 2.95
C LEU A 15 33.39 13.13 2.66
N ALA A 16 32.82 14.04 1.86
CA ALA A 16 31.43 13.97 1.44
C ALA A 16 31.15 12.71 0.60
N ALA A 17 32.06 12.35 -0.30
CA ALA A 17 31.99 11.10 -1.07
C ALA A 17 32.07 9.88 -0.16
N ILE A 18 32.99 9.85 0.80
CA ILE A 18 33.07 8.76 1.79
C ILE A 18 31.77 8.64 2.57
N VAL A 19 31.21 9.74 3.09
CA VAL A 19 29.93 9.71 3.82
C VAL A 19 28.79 9.19 2.93
N PHE A 20 28.77 9.58 1.65
CA PHE A 20 27.79 9.11 0.66
C PHE A 20 27.93 7.60 0.35
N PHE A 21 29.16 7.09 0.21
CA PHE A 21 29.41 5.67 -0.07
C PHE A 21 29.27 4.78 1.18
N LEU A 22 29.55 5.31 2.39
CA LEU A 22 29.41 4.58 3.65
C LEU A 22 27.99 4.60 4.19
N ASN A 23 27.20 5.63 3.86
CA ASN A 23 25.77 5.69 4.15
C ASN A 23 25.06 5.76 2.81
N PRO A 24 24.97 4.64 2.05
CA PRO A 24 24.15 4.64 0.87
C PRO A 24 22.75 5.04 1.33
N VAL A 25 22.34 6.26 0.96
CA VAL A 25 20.94 6.66 1.01
C VAL A 25 20.24 5.50 0.33
N GLY A 26 19.42 4.77 1.10
CA GLY A 26 18.76 3.58 0.58
C GLY A 26 18.20 3.92 -0.79
N ILE A 27 18.53 3.11 -1.80
CA ILE A 27 18.17 3.34 -3.22
C ILE A 27 16.65 3.58 -3.36
N TYR A 28 15.91 3.23 -2.31
CA TYR A 28 14.50 3.46 -2.12
C TYR A 28 14.22 3.86 -0.66
N GLN A 29 13.49 4.96 -0.45
CA GLN A 29 12.90 5.35 0.83
C GLN A 29 11.48 5.88 0.58
N LEU A 30 10.51 5.37 1.33
CA LEU A 30 9.15 5.92 1.31
C LEU A 30 9.12 7.34 1.87
N SER A 31 8.37 8.22 1.20
CA SER A 31 7.99 9.52 1.74
C SER A 31 7.16 9.36 3.01
N ASP A 32 7.17 10.33 3.91
CA ASP A 32 6.32 10.31 5.13
C ASP A 32 4.81 10.26 4.81
N LYS A 33 4.40 10.71 3.63
CA LYS A 33 3.02 10.61 3.14
C LYS A 33 2.65 9.19 2.74
N THR A 34 3.59 8.47 2.12
CA THR A 34 3.39 7.10 1.63
C THR A 34 3.64 6.08 2.74
N ALA A 35 4.51 6.38 3.70
CA ALA A 35 4.91 5.46 4.77
C ALA A 35 3.92 5.43 5.94
N GLN A 36 2.64 5.21 5.65
CA GLN A 36 1.58 5.19 6.64
C GLN A 36 0.72 3.95 6.43
N PHE A 37 0.56 3.14 7.47
CA PHE A 37 -0.46 2.09 7.47
C PHE A 37 -1.86 2.72 7.39
N ILE A 38 -2.79 1.98 6.81
CA ILE A 38 -4.22 2.28 6.94
C ILE A 38 -4.55 2.18 8.44
N PRO A 39 -5.10 3.25 9.06
CA PRO A 39 -5.43 3.25 10.48
C PRO A 39 -6.33 2.07 10.84
N GLN A 40 -6.29 1.64 12.11
CA GLN A 40 -7.18 0.60 12.59
C GLN A 40 -8.63 0.97 12.30
N GLN A 41 -9.35 0.05 11.68
CA GLN A 41 -10.72 0.24 11.25
C GLN A 41 -11.71 -0.25 12.31
N THR A 42 -12.83 0.43 12.41
CA THR A 42 -13.97 -0.08 13.19
C THR A 42 -14.57 -1.26 12.43
N ILE A 43 -14.72 -2.40 13.10
CA ILE A 43 -15.38 -3.59 12.54
C ILE A 43 -16.90 -3.33 12.58
N PRO A 44 -17.60 -3.35 11.43
CA PRO A 44 -19.06 -3.25 11.40
C PRO A 44 -19.72 -4.37 12.21
N GLU A 45 -20.85 -4.09 12.86
CA GLU A 45 -21.55 -5.05 13.75
C GLU A 45 -21.86 -6.41 13.09
N ALA A 46 -22.14 -6.42 11.78
CA ALA A 46 -22.40 -7.65 11.04
C ALA A 46 -21.15 -8.45 10.66
N LEU A 47 -19.95 -7.99 11.00
CA LEU A 47 -18.68 -8.67 10.76
C LEU A 47 -17.99 -9.00 12.09
N ILE A 48 -17.25 -10.10 12.11
CA ILE A 48 -16.52 -10.55 13.32
C ILE A 48 -15.06 -10.07 13.32
N SER A 49 -14.46 -9.84 12.15
CA SER A 49 -13.10 -9.32 12.02
C SER A 49 -12.87 -8.65 10.66
N LEU A 50 -11.63 -8.17 10.44
CA LEU A 50 -11.17 -7.60 9.17
C LEU A 50 -10.60 -8.65 8.20
N LYS A 51 -10.64 -9.93 8.57
CA LYS A 51 -10.14 -11.04 7.76
C LYS A 51 -11.03 -11.23 6.53
N ALA A 52 -10.42 -11.40 5.37
CA ALA A 52 -11.08 -11.68 4.11
C ALA A 52 -11.93 -12.94 4.18
N LYS A 53 -11.52 -13.95 4.97
CA LYS A 53 -12.31 -15.18 5.18
C LYS A 53 -13.70 -14.91 5.74
N ASP A 54 -13.86 -13.86 6.57
CA ASP A 54 -15.14 -13.50 7.16
C ASP A 54 -16.05 -12.80 6.15
N CYS A 55 -15.47 -12.00 5.25
CA CYS A 55 -16.19 -11.48 4.08
C CYS A 55 -16.64 -12.63 3.16
N GLY A 56 -15.81 -13.67 3.02
CA GLY A 56 -16.06 -14.84 2.19
C GLY A 56 -17.22 -15.73 2.65
N VAL A 57 -17.71 -15.56 3.88
CA VAL A 57 -18.93 -16.25 4.37
C VAL A 57 -20.15 -15.88 3.53
N CYS A 58 -20.27 -14.60 3.14
CA CYS A 58 -21.37 -14.12 2.30
C CYS A 58 -20.94 -13.84 0.85
N HIS A 59 -19.72 -13.37 0.63
CA HIS A 59 -19.18 -13.02 -0.68
C HIS A 59 -18.24 -14.10 -1.24
N SER A 60 -18.71 -15.35 -1.25
CA SER A 60 -17.90 -16.54 -1.53
C SER A 60 -17.17 -16.50 -2.86
N GLU A 61 -17.85 -16.15 -3.95
CA GLU A 61 -17.22 -16.08 -5.29
C GLU A 61 -16.12 -15.00 -5.36
N ILE A 62 -16.34 -13.84 -4.73
CA ILE A 62 -15.35 -12.75 -4.69
C ILE A 62 -14.14 -13.18 -3.85
N TYR A 63 -14.39 -13.82 -2.71
CA TYR A 63 -13.34 -14.32 -1.84
C TYR A 63 -12.49 -15.38 -2.54
N GLN A 64 -13.11 -16.31 -3.27
CA GLN A 64 -12.39 -17.33 -4.04
C GLN A 64 -11.49 -16.71 -5.13
N GLU A 65 -11.95 -15.66 -5.81
CA GLU A 65 -11.12 -14.91 -6.76
C GLU A 65 -9.92 -14.29 -6.03
N TRP A 66 -10.17 -13.52 -4.97
CA TRP A 66 -9.14 -12.87 -4.17
C TRP A 66 -8.09 -13.86 -3.64
N GLN A 67 -8.50 -15.04 -3.15
CA GLN A 67 -7.58 -16.07 -2.64
C GLN A 67 -6.53 -16.51 -3.68
N THR A 68 -6.86 -16.43 -4.97
CA THR A 68 -5.93 -16.79 -6.04
C THR A 68 -4.95 -15.67 -6.39
N SER A 69 -5.30 -14.42 -6.06
CA SER A 69 -4.54 -13.20 -6.40
C SER A 69 -3.21 -13.08 -5.66
N LEU A 70 -2.35 -12.17 -6.13
CA LEU A 70 -1.14 -11.76 -5.41
C LEU A 70 -1.45 -10.85 -4.21
N HIS A 71 -2.63 -10.23 -4.14
CA HIS A 71 -3.04 -9.45 -2.96
C HIS A 71 -3.20 -10.34 -1.73
N ALA A 72 -3.89 -11.49 -1.85
CA ALA A 72 -4.01 -12.47 -0.79
C ALA A 72 -2.67 -13.08 -0.36
N LYS A 73 -1.69 -13.07 -1.27
CA LYS A 73 -0.35 -13.63 -1.07
C LYS A 73 0.71 -12.57 -0.80
N ALA A 74 0.32 -11.30 -0.65
CA ALA A 74 1.26 -10.19 -0.66
C ALA A 74 2.33 -10.35 0.45
N PHE A 75 1.93 -10.87 1.61
CA PHE A 75 2.85 -11.14 2.72
C PHE A 75 3.52 -12.51 2.66
N THR A 76 2.83 -13.52 2.13
CA THR A 76 3.27 -14.93 2.16
C THR A 76 4.04 -15.36 0.93
N ASP A 77 4.15 -14.50 -0.08
CA ASP A 77 4.93 -14.76 -1.29
C ASP A 77 6.41 -15.06 -0.96
N PRO A 78 6.98 -16.16 -1.48
CA PRO A 78 8.36 -16.54 -1.21
C PRO A 78 9.41 -15.52 -1.65
N PHE A 79 9.16 -14.77 -2.73
CA PHE A 79 10.08 -13.72 -3.16
C PHE A 79 10.02 -12.54 -2.19
N PHE A 80 8.81 -12.08 -1.87
CA PHE A 80 8.62 -11.02 -0.89
C PHE A 80 9.29 -11.34 0.46
N THR A 81 9.03 -12.52 1.02
CA THR A 81 9.61 -12.93 2.31
C THR A 81 11.14 -13.01 2.27
N ALA A 82 11.74 -13.42 1.14
CA ALA A 82 13.17 -13.41 0.94
C ALA A 82 13.75 -11.97 0.90
N TYR A 83 13.10 -11.05 0.21
CA TYR A 83 13.49 -9.64 0.18
C TYR A 83 13.32 -8.96 1.53
N LEU A 84 12.20 -9.18 2.21
CA LEU A 84 11.95 -8.66 3.55
C LEU A 84 13.03 -9.12 4.54
N LYS A 85 13.44 -10.40 4.47
CA LYS A 85 14.56 -10.91 5.29
C LYS A 85 15.89 -10.26 4.94
N LYS A 86 16.18 -10.08 3.64
CA LYS A 86 17.39 -9.40 3.16
C LYS A 86 17.47 -7.96 3.67
N ASP A 87 16.33 -7.28 3.69
CA ASP A 87 16.17 -5.90 4.15
C ASP A 87 15.93 -5.82 5.67
N LYS A 88 16.25 -6.90 6.40
CA LYS A 88 16.23 -6.99 7.88
C LYS A 88 14.86 -6.71 8.49
N GLY A 89 13.78 -7.00 7.77
CA GLY A 89 12.41 -6.80 8.23
C GLY A 89 11.98 -5.34 8.24
N ASP A 90 12.47 -4.53 7.29
CA ASP A 90 12.07 -3.12 7.19
C ASP A 90 10.53 -2.99 7.15
N PRO A 91 9.91 -2.33 8.14
CA PRO A 91 8.46 -2.22 8.22
C PRO A 91 7.84 -1.36 7.11
N THR A 92 8.63 -0.61 6.34
CA THR A 92 8.12 0.12 5.17
C THR A 92 7.54 -0.81 4.10
N CYS A 93 8.08 -2.03 3.95
CA CYS A 93 7.55 -3.05 3.06
C CYS A 93 6.10 -3.43 3.42
N LEU A 94 5.79 -3.42 4.72
CA LEU A 94 4.50 -3.84 5.25
C LEU A 94 3.38 -2.83 4.93
N VAL A 95 3.72 -1.58 4.64
CA VAL A 95 2.73 -0.54 4.31
C VAL A 95 1.90 -0.89 3.07
N CYS A 96 2.49 -1.60 2.11
CA CYS A 96 1.78 -2.06 0.91
C CYS A 96 1.39 -3.55 0.98
N HIS A 97 2.21 -4.38 1.64
CA HIS A 97 2.03 -5.84 1.63
C HIS A 97 1.08 -6.34 2.73
N THR A 98 0.90 -5.56 3.79
CA THR A 98 -0.02 -5.82 4.91
C THR A 98 -0.55 -4.47 5.42
N PRO A 99 -1.34 -3.76 4.60
CA PRO A 99 -1.52 -2.32 4.71
C PRO A 99 -2.32 -1.87 5.94
N LEU A 100 -3.11 -2.74 6.57
CA LEU A 100 -3.85 -2.39 7.78
C LEU A 100 -2.89 -2.33 8.98
N LEU A 101 -3.05 -1.32 9.83
CA LEU A 101 -2.20 -1.12 11.02
C LEU A 101 -2.09 -2.36 11.90
N ASN A 102 -3.22 -3.05 12.14
CA ASN A 102 -3.29 -4.26 12.95
C ASN A 102 -2.71 -5.52 12.27
N GLN A 103 -2.21 -5.43 11.04
CA GLN A 103 -1.41 -6.48 10.42
C GLN A 103 0.10 -6.31 10.66
N SER A 104 0.53 -5.17 11.19
CA SER A 104 1.94 -4.90 11.44
C SER A 104 2.28 -5.09 12.92
N PRO A 105 3.41 -5.75 13.26
CA PRO A 105 3.91 -5.84 14.64
C PRO A 105 4.45 -4.50 15.15
N VAL A 106 4.57 -3.49 14.29
CA VAL A 106 5.05 -2.16 14.63
C VAL A 106 4.17 -1.06 14.06
N THR A 107 4.10 0.07 14.75
CA THR A 107 3.58 1.33 14.23
C THR A 107 4.73 2.15 13.64
N LEU A 108 4.44 2.99 12.65
CA LEU A 108 5.40 3.92 12.05
C LEU A 108 5.07 5.35 12.50
N SER A 109 6.11 6.14 12.76
CA SER A 109 5.98 7.57 13.06
C SER A 109 6.84 8.40 12.11
N SER A 110 6.36 9.62 11.84
CA SER A 110 7.03 10.56 10.93
C SER A 110 8.46 10.86 11.36
N ARG A 111 9.29 11.13 10.36
CA ARG A 111 10.66 11.60 10.50
C ARG A 111 10.63 13.03 11.06
N SER A 112 10.62 13.16 12.39
CA SER A 112 10.58 14.45 13.08
C SER A 112 11.99 14.96 13.38
N GLY A 113 12.49 15.88 12.55
CA GLY A 113 13.70 16.67 12.83
C GLY A 113 14.36 17.27 11.58
N ASP A 114 15.25 18.24 11.79
CA ASP A 114 15.95 18.97 10.72
C ASP A 114 17.32 18.38 10.35
N THR A 115 17.82 17.47 11.16
CA THR A 115 19.16 16.87 11.05
C THR A 115 19.14 15.46 10.45
N TYR A 116 20.27 14.97 9.97
CA TYR A 116 20.43 13.53 9.73
C TYR A 116 20.64 12.81 11.09
N PRO A 117 20.01 11.65 11.36
CA PRO A 117 19.11 10.88 10.49
C PRO A 117 17.64 11.33 10.54
N ASP A 118 17.25 12.27 11.40
CA ASP A 118 15.85 12.66 11.59
C ASP A 118 15.12 13.13 10.33
N LYS A 119 15.80 13.67 9.32
CA LYS A 119 15.23 14.10 8.03
C LYS A 119 15.45 13.09 6.89
N TRP A 120 16.46 12.22 6.95
CA TRP A 120 16.88 11.34 5.82
C TRP A 120 17.20 9.89 6.20
N GLY A 121 16.98 9.50 7.44
CA GLY A 121 17.20 8.16 7.97
C GLY A 121 15.95 7.30 7.94
N ALA A 122 16.04 6.14 8.60
CA ALA A 122 14.93 5.21 8.74
C ALA A 122 13.75 5.84 9.51
N LEU A 123 12.53 5.38 9.21
CA LEU A 123 11.36 5.74 10.01
C LEU A 123 11.50 5.19 11.42
N LYS A 124 11.00 5.95 12.39
CA LYS A 124 10.91 5.49 13.78
C LYS A 124 9.74 4.51 13.88
N SER A 125 10.01 3.34 14.45
CA SER A 125 9.00 2.31 14.69
C SER A 125 8.89 1.96 16.18
N SER A 126 7.70 1.58 16.61
CA SER A 126 7.42 1.09 17.97
C SER A 126 6.53 -0.14 17.93
N SER A 127 6.58 -1.00 18.94
CA SER A 127 5.74 -2.21 19.01
C SER A 127 4.25 -1.86 18.92
N ASN A 128 3.49 -2.65 18.16
CA ASN A 128 2.05 -2.49 18.01
C ASN A 128 1.30 -3.48 18.91
N PRO A 129 0.57 -3.02 19.94
CA PRO A 129 -0.23 -3.90 20.81
C PRO A 129 -1.44 -4.51 20.09
N ASP A 130 -1.91 -3.90 19.01
CA ASP A 130 -3.10 -4.33 18.25
C ASP A 130 -2.75 -5.32 17.13
N PHE A 131 -1.54 -5.87 17.12
CA PHE A 131 -1.07 -6.78 16.09
C PHE A 131 -1.83 -8.13 16.10
N ASP A 132 -2.50 -8.44 14.98
CA ASP A 132 -3.12 -9.73 14.70
C ASP A 132 -2.25 -10.52 13.70
N PRO A 133 -1.50 -11.54 14.15
CA PRO A 133 -0.62 -12.32 13.29
C PRO A 133 -1.38 -13.18 12.26
N GLU A 134 -2.64 -13.53 12.51
CA GLU A 134 -3.47 -14.24 11.54
C GLU A 134 -3.93 -13.31 10.42
N LEU A 135 -4.34 -12.09 10.77
CA LEU A 135 -4.73 -11.08 9.77
C LEU A 135 -3.55 -10.72 8.85
N GLN A 136 -2.33 -10.72 9.37
CA GLN A 136 -1.11 -10.50 8.57
C GLN A 136 -0.95 -11.54 7.45
N GLN A 137 -1.32 -12.81 7.69
CA GLN A 137 -1.15 -13.89 6.70
C GLN A 137 -2.03 -13.70 5.45
N GLU A 138 -3.08 -12.90 5.55
CA GLU A 138 -4.00 -12.62 4.45
C GLU A 138 -3.52 -11.47 3.54
N GLY A 139 -2.37 -10.83 3.82
CA GLY A 139 -1.80 -9.81 2.94
C GLY A 139 -2.74 -8.60 2.75
N VAL A 140 -3.05 -8.23 1.51
CA VAL A 140 -3.99 -7.13 1.21
C VAL A 140 -5.41 -7.68 1.21
N THR A 141 -6.12 -7.53 2.34
CA THR A 141 -7.49 -8.06 2.53
C THR A 141 -8.56 -7.18 1.89
N CYS A 142 -9.83 -7.63 1.94
CA CYS A 142 -10.97 -6.84 1.49
C CYS A 142 -11.06 -5.48 2.21
N ALA A 143 -10.79 -5.48 3.52
CA ALA A 143 -10.88 -4.30 4.37
C ALA A 143 -9.83 -3.23 4.03
N ALA A 144 -8.67 -3.63 3.50
CA ALA A 144 -7.64 -2.68 3.05
C ALA A 144 -8.13 -1.75 1.93
N CYS A 145 -9.02 -2.23 1.06
CA CYS A 145 -9.57 -1.42 -0.03
C CYS A 145 -10.95 -0.84 0.31
N HIS A 146 -11.82 -1.63 0.92
CA HIS A 146 -13.24 -1.32 1.03
C HIS A 146 -13.65 -0.68 2.35
N LEU A 147 -12.96 -0.94 3.45
CA LEU A 147 -13.43 -0.54 4.76
C LEU A 147 -12.80 0.79 5.18
N LYS A 148 -13.66 1.77 5.48
CA LYS A 148 -13.25 3.02 6.09
C LYS A 148 -14.29 3.46 7.13
N ASP A 149 -13.84 3.68 8.36
CA ASP A 149 -14.66 4.19 9.48
C ASP A 149 -15.94 3.34 9.70
N GLY A 150 -15.82 2.01 9.60
CA GLY A 150 -16.96 1.09 9.76
C GLY A 150 -17.93 1.04 8.58
N ILE A 151 -17.59 1.68 7.46
CA ILE A 151 -18.41 1.73 6.24
C ILE A 151 -17.68 1.01 5.11
N ILE A 152 -18.39 0.13 4.41
CA ILE A 152 -17.88 -0.57 3.22
C ILE A 152 -18.18 0.26 1.97
N TYR A 153 -17.14 0.80 1.35
CA TYR A 153 -17.25 1.64 0.17
C TYR A 153 -17.14 0.84 -1.14
N GLY A 154 -17.74 1.38 -2.19
CA GLY A 154 -17.60 0.83 -3.53
C GLY A 154 -18.15 1.76 -4.63
N PRO A 155 -18.08 1.35 -5.90
CA PRO A 155 -18.40 2.22 -7.04
C PRO A 155 -19.90 2.36 -7.34
N TYR A 156 -20.79 1.77 -6.54
CA TYR A 156 -22.23 1.72 -6.84
C TYR A 156 -23.05 2.69 -5.97
N LYS A 157 -23.62 3.72 -6.61
CA LYS A 157 -24.60 4.65 -6.02
C LYS A 157 -25.95 3.93 -5.89
N LYS A 158 -26.30 3.36 -4.72
CA LYS A 158 -27.67 2.87 -4.47
C LYS A 158 -28.20 3.31 -3.10
N LYS A 159 -29.43 3.82 -3.11
CA LYS A 159 -30.25 4.21 -1.94
C LYS A 159 -30.90 3.03 -1.19
N SER A 160 -30.58 1.80 -1.60
CA SER A 160 -31.13 0.56 -1.02
C SER A 160 -30.24 -0.63 -1.40
N LEU A 161 -28.94 -0.55 -1.08
CA LEU A 161 -28.17 -1.78 -0.91
C LEU A 161 -28.78 -2.43 0.34
N ASN A 162 -29.55 -3.50 0.17
CA ASN A 162 -30.08 -4.29 1.27
C ASN A 162 -28.91 -5.08 1.88
N ALA A 163 -27.99 -4.36 2.53
CA ALA A 163 -26.77 -4.86 3.11
C ALA A 163 -26.95 -5.00 4.62
N THR A 164 -26.39 -6.07 5.17
CA THR A 164 -26.40 -6.33 6.62
C THR A 164 -25.42 -5.45 7.38
N HIS A 165 -24.48 -4.79 6.67
CA HIS A 165 -23.52 -3.84 7.20
C HIS A 165 -23.61 -2.48 6.46
N PRO A 166 -23.14 -1.37 7.07
CA PRO A 166 -23.10 -0.07 6.44
C PRO A 166 -22.31 -0.09 5.13
N VAL A 167 -22.87 0.55 4.10
CA VAL A 167 -22.28 0.65 2.77
C VAL A 167 -22.45 2.06 2.21
N ALA A 168 -21.45 2.54 1.49
CA ALA A 168 -21.50 3.85 0.86
C ALA A 168 -20.84 3.87 -0.52
N TYR A 169 -21.20 4.87 -1.31
CA TYR A 169 -20.55 5.11 -2.59
C TYR A 169 -19.27 5.92 -2.38
N ASP A 170 -18.19 5.52 -3.06
CA ASP A 170 -17.02 6.37 -3.26
C ASP A 170 -16.59 6.32 -4.72
N GLU A 171 -16.44 7.50 -5.32
CA GLU A 171 -15.98 7.66 -6.69
C GLU A 171 -14.51 7.26 -6.89
N ASN A 172 -13.71 7.20 -5.82
CA ASN A 172 -12.31 6.77 -5.89
C ASN A 172 -12.16 5.32 -6.37
N PHE A 173 -13.19 4.48 -6.20
CA PHE A 173 -13.23 3.12 -6.77
C PHE A 173 -13.27 3.09 -8.30
N LEU A 174 -13.50 4.25 -8.93
CA LEU A 174 -13.48 4.44 -10.37
C LEU A 174 -12.21 5.20 -10.84
N LYS A 175 -11.27 5.46 -9.93
CA LYS A 175 -10.06 6.24 -10.20
C LYS A 175 -8.81 5.38 -9.98
N LYS A 176 -7.72 5.78 -10.62
CA LYS A 176 -6.40 5.15 -10.45
C LYS A 176 -5.81 5.37 -9.05
N SER A 177 -6.23 6.44 -8.37
CA SER A 177 -5.72 6.84 -7.06
C SER A 177 -5.87 5.74 -6.00
N LEU A 178 -6.92 4.91 -6.09
CA LEU A 178 -7.11 3.77 -5.20
C LEU A 178 -5.95 2.75 -5.34
N CYS A 179 -5.57 2.41 -6.56
CA CYS A 179 -4.49 1.46 -6.83
C CYS A 179 -3.11 2.09 -6.60
N GLN A 180 -2.98 3.38 -6.91
CA GLN A 180 -1.73 4.15 -6.76
C GLN A 180 -1.31 4.34 -5.30
N GLN A 181 -2.17 4.07 -4.32
CA GLN A 181 -1.73 4.05 -2.92
C GLN A 181 -0.57 3.06 -2.68
N CYS A 182 -0.58 1.91 -3.37
CA CYS A 182 0.46 0.90 -3.27
C CYS A 182 1.29 0.75 -4.56
N HIS A 183 0.68 1.01 -5.73
CA HIS A 183 1.32 0.89 -7.04
C HIS A 183 1.98 2.18 -7.55
N GLU A 184 2.07 3.21 -6.69
CA GLU A 184 2.93 4.35 -6.92
C GLU A 184 3.76 4.57 -5.66
N VAL A 185 5.07 4.34 -5.80
CA VAL A 185 6.01 4.71 -4.77
C VAL A 185 6.88 5.84 -5.29
N PRO A 186 6.53 7.09 -4.97
CA PRO A 186 7.37 8.21 -5.33
C PRO A 186 8.69 8.09 -4.57
N SER A 187 9.80 8.18 -5.29
CA SER A 187 11.11 8.37 -4.67
C SER A 187 11.14 9.75 -3.98
N LYS A 188 11.99 9.90 -2.95
CA LYS A 188 12.19 11.18 -2.25
C LYS A 188 12.72 12.25 -3.22
N ASP A 189 12.59 13.52 -2.82
CA ASP A 189 13.14 14.73 -3.48
C ASP A 189 14.60 14.63 -3.98
N PHE A 190 15.40 13.71 -3.45
CA PHE A 190 16.72 13.37 -3.97
C PHE A 190 16.86 11.85 -4.13
N SER A 191 16.60 11.38 -5.34
CA SER A 191 16.85 10.01 -5.79
C SER A 191 17.69 10.06 -7.06
N LEU A 192 18.67 9.17 -7.19
CA LEU A 192 19.43 9.00 -8.44
C LEU A 192 18.55 8.40 -9.55
N MET A 193 17.40 7.83 -9.20
CA MET A 193 16.36 7.36 -10.11
C MET A 193 15.16 8.30 -10.01
N ASN A 194 14.81 8.94 -11.13
CA ASN A 194 13.67 9.87 -11.22
C ASN A 194 12.31 9.17 -11.00
N GLU A 195 12.32 7.85 -11.16
CA GLU A 195 11.21 6.92 -10.98
C GLU A 195 11.58 6.00 -9.80
N GLY A 196 10.69 5.84 -8.82
CA GLY A 196 10.90 4.87 -7.73
C GLY A 196 10.93 3.44 -8.27
N VAL A 197 11.41 2.46 -7.49
CA VAL A 197 11.44 1.04 -7.89
C VAL A 197 10.06 0.48 -8.25
N CYS A 198 8.98 1.14 -7.78
CA CYS A 198 7.58 0.83 -8.07
C CYS A 198 6.84 2.08 -8.58
N SER A 199 7.14 2.55 -9.80
CA SER A 199 6.61 3.78 -10.44
C SER A 199 5.44 3.57 -11.39
N THR A 200 4.73 2.43 -11.29
CA THR A 200 3.66 2.06 -12.22
C THR A 200 2.53 3.10 -12.29
N GLY A 201 2.26 3.82 -11.20
CA GLY A 201 1.30 4.92 -11.20
C GLY A 201 1.72 6.04 -12.17
N MET A 202 2.95 6.51 -12.07
CA MET A 202 3.54 7.53 -12.94
C MET A 202 3.61 7.07 -14.40
N GLU A 203 4.14 5.86 -14.63
CA GLU A 203 4.25 5.25 -15.97
C GLU A 203 2.87 5.08 -16.62
N SER A 204 1.90 4.57 -15.86
CA SER A 204 0.55 4.36 -16.38
C SER A 204 -0.15 5.68 -16.66
N ASN A 205 0.12 6.75 -15.91
CA ASN A 205 -0.50 8.06 -16.13
C ASN A 205 -0.03 8.74 -17.42
N SER A 206 1.23 8.55 -17.81
CA SER A 206 1.82 9.09 -19.04
C SER A 206 1.61 8.21 -20.27
N GLY A 207 1.17 6.95 -20.09
CA GLY A 207 1.00 5.98 -21.17
C GLY A 207 -0.25 6.18 -22.05
N LEU A 208 -0.24 5.53 -23.22
CA LEU A 208 -1.30 5.59 -24.24
C LEU A 208 -2.70 5.26 -23.70
N TRP A 209 -2.82 4.28 -22.81
CA TRP A 209 -4.11 3.83 -22.27
C TRP A 209 -4.74 4.89 -21.36
N SER A 210 -3.92 5.63 -20.61
CA SER A 210 -4.37 6.79 -19.83
C SER A 210 -4.91 7.90 -20.71
N ALA A 211 -4.22 8.19 -21.83
CA ALA A 211 -4.70 9.17 -22.80
C ALA A 211 -6.06 8.78 -23.43
N LYS A 212 -6.39 7.48 -23.45
CA LYS A 212 -7.69 6.94 -23.87
C LYS A 212 -8.73 6.86 -22.74
N GLY A 213 -8.40 7.31 -21.53
CA GLY A 213 -9.31 7.34 -20.38
C GLY A 213 -9.42 6.03 -19.61
N PHE A 214 -8.58 5.01 -19.89
CA PHE A 214 -8.60 3.75 -19.14
C PHE A 214 -7.99 3.92 -17.75
N VAL A 215 -8.59 3.22 -16.79
CA VAL A 215 -8.06 3.06 -15.43
C VAL A 215 -7.61 1.63 -15.15
N CYS A 216 -6.91 1.40 -14.05
CA CYS A 216 -6.34 0.10 -13.67
C CYS A 216 -7.41 -1.01 -13.68
N GLN A 217 -8.57 -0.68 -13.13
CA GLN A 217 -9.71 -1.58 -12.97
C GLN A 217 -10.29 -2.03 -14.32
N ASP A 218 -10.13 -1.27 -15.41
CA ASP A 218 -10.70 -1.65 -16.70
C ASP A 218 -10.04 -2.90 -17.30
N CYS A 219 -8.76 -3.11 -17.01
CA CYS A 219 -8.00 -4.28 -17.45
C CYS A 219 -7.83 -5.32 -16.32
N HIS A 220 -7.51 -4.88 -15.11
CA HIS A 220 -7.16 -5.77 -13.99
C HIS A 220 -8.36 -6.23 -13.16
N MET A 221 -9.51 -5.57 -13.30
CA MET A 221 -10.76 -5.96 -12.67
C MET A 221 -11.86 -6.02 -13.74
N PRO A 222 -11.79 -6.96 -14.70
CA PRO A 222 -12.72 -6.98 -15.82
C PRO A 222 -14.18 -7.09 -15.35
N PRO A 223 -15.13 -6.51 -16.10
CA PRO A 223 -16.54 -6.53 -15.74
C PRO A 223 -17.08 -7.97 -15.70
N VAL A 224 -17.99 -8.21 -14.77
CA VAL A 224 -18.69 -9.49 -14.62
C VAL A 224 -20.11 -9.24 -14.15
N THR A 225 -21.07 -9.96 -14.72
CA THR A 225 -22.46 -9.95 -14.25
C THR A 225 -22.67 -11.16 -13.35
N ARG A 226 -22.78 -10.94 -12.03
CA ARG A 226 -22.99 -12.00 -11.05
C ARG A 226 -23.78 -11.50 -9.84
N PRO A 227 -24.40 -12.38 -9.05
CA PRO A 227 -24.93 -11.98 -7.75
C PRO A 227 -23.81 -11.56 -6.80
N LEU A 228 -24.07 -10.61 -5.90
CA LEU A 228 -23.09 -10.18 -4.89
C LEU A 228 -22.90 -11.23 -3.79
N MET A 229 -23.94 -12.01 -3.54
CA MET A 229 -23.96 -13.16 -2.62
C MET A 229 -24.99 -14.16 -3.15
N THR A 230 -24.84 -15.44 -2.80
CA THR A 230 -25.79 -16.49 -3.19
C THR A 230 -27.23 -16.09 -2.82
N GLY A 231 -28.15 -16.25 -3.78
CA GLY A 231 -29.57 -15.93 -3.58
C GLY A 231 -29.96 -14.47 -3.83
N TYR A 232 -29.02 -13.57 -4.15
CA TYR A 232 -29.32 -12.18 -4.53
C TYR A 232 -29.42 -12.03 -6.05
N PRO A 233 -30.08 -10.97 -6.56
CA PRO A 233 -30.11 -10.69 -7.99
C PRO A 233 -28.71 -10.45 -8.55
N ALA A 234 -28.47 -10.94 -9.77
CA ALA A 234 -27.26 -10.63 -10.52
C ALA A 234 -27.18 -9.12 -10.81
N ARG A 235 -25.97 -8.58 -10.75
CA ARG A 235 -25.69 -7.19 -11.10
C ARG A 235 -24.33 -7.09 -11.78
N GLU A 236 -24.13 -6.00 -12.49
CA GLU A 236 -22.80 -5.60 -12.95
C GLU A 236 -21.87 -5.45 -11.74
N GLY A 237 -20.70 -6.06 -11.86
CA GLY A 237 -19.64 -6.16 -10.87
C GLY A 237 -18.28 -6.17 -11.56
N ARG A 238 -17.25 -6.45 -10.78
CA ARG A 238 -15.86 -6.53 -11.22
C ARG A 238 -15.21 -7.78 -10.60
N LYS A 239 -14.27 -8.40 -11.32
CA LYS A 239 -13.43 -9.49 -10.77
C LYS A 239 -12.35 -8.94 -9.84
N HIS A 240 -11.95 -9.71 -8.83
CA HIS A 240 -10.99 -9.31 -7.80
C HIS A 240 -9.74 -10.20 -7.79
#